data_AF-I1PY95-F1
#
_entry.id   AF-I1PY95-F1
#
_cell.length_a   1.000
_cell.length_b   1.000
_cell.length_c   1.000
_cell.angle_alpha   90.00
_cell.angle_beta   90.00
_cell.angle_gamma   90.00
#
_symmetry.space_group_name_H-M   'P 1'
#
loop_
_entity.id
_entity.type
_entity.pdbx_description
1 polymer ?
#
loop_
_entity_poly.entity_id
_entity_poly.type
_entity_poly.pdbx_seq_one_letter_code
_entity_poly.pdbx_strand_id
1 'polypeptide(L)'
;MAQQARAQWPQKQNKLFEQALAVYDKETPDRWHNIARAVGGGKSAEDVKRYYEMLEEDIKHIESGKVPFPAYRCPAAAGYQAERLKHLKI
;
A
#
# COMPACT_ATOMS: atom_id res chain seq x y z
N MET A 1 2.55 17.29 -5.98
CA MET A 1 3.91 16.72 -6.19
C MET A 1 3.98 15.22 -5.89
N ALA A 2 3.29 14.68 -4.85
CA ALA A 2 3.32 13.24 -4.52
C ALA A 2 2.78 12.31 -5.64
N GLN A 3 1.67 12.68 -6.27
CA GLN A 3 1.08 11.89 -7.37
C GLN A 3 2.00 11.72 -8.59
N GLN A 4 2.81 12.73 -8.93
CA GLN A 4 3.77 12.64 -10.04
C GLN A 4 4.95 11.71 -9.73
N ALA A 5 5.37 11.58 -8.46
CA ALA A 5 6.42 10.64 -8.10
C ALA A 5 5.90 9.20 -8.13
N ARG A 6 4.66 8.95 -7.67
CA ARG A 6 4.02 7.62 -7.80
C ARG A 6 3.83 7.21 -9.26
N ALA A 7 3.49 8.14 -10.15
CA ALA A 7 3.40 7.87 -11.59
C ALA A 7 4.75 7.44 -12.21
N GLN A 8 5.88 7.82 -11.62
CA GLN A 8 7.22 7.45 -12.08
C GLN A 8 7.71 6.07 -11.58
N TRP A 9 6.87 5.36 -10.81
CA TRP A 9 7.11 4.02 -10.31
C TRP A 9 6.11 3.04 -10.95
N PRO A 10 6.48 2.40 -12.08
CA PRO A 10 5.68 1.33 -12.68
C PRO A 10 5.35 0.24 -11.67
N GLN A 11 4.17 -0.38 -11.78
CA GLN A 11 3.72 -1.43 -10.85
C GLN A 11 4.75 -2.55 -10.63
N LYS A 12 5.47 -2.95 -11.69
CA LYS A 12 6.55 -3.95 -11.59
C LYS A 12 7.69 -3.49 -10.67
N GLN A 13 8.12 -2.23 -10.78
CA GLN A 13 9.16 -1.66 -9.93
C GLN A 13 8.66 -1.48 -8.49
N ASN A 14 7.41 -1.04 -8.30
CA ASN A 14 6.81 -0.95 -6.97
C ASN A 14 6.77 -2.31 -6.26
N LYS A 15 6.37 -3.38 -6.98
CA LYS A 15 6.35 -4.73 -6.43
C LYS A 15 7.75 -5.21 -6.01
N LEU A 16 8.76 -4.96 -6.84
CA LEU A 16 10.16 -5.28 -6.51
C LEU A 16 10.65 -4.48 -5.31
N PHE A 17 10.23 -3.22 -5.20
CA PHE A 17 10.56 -2.36 -4.06
C PHE A 17 9.96 -2.89 -2.76
N GLU A 18 8.69 -3.26 -2.74
CA GLU A 18 8.04 -3.87 -1.56
C GLU A 18 8.73 -5.19 -1.16
N GLN A 19 9.09 -6.03 -2.14
CA GLN A 19 9.85 -7.26 -1.88
C GLN A 19 11.24 -6.97 -1.31
N ALA A 20 11.93 -5.97 -1.85
CA ALA A 20 13.25 -5.58 -1.37
C ALA A 20 13.19 -4.99 0.05
N LEU A 21 12.14 -4.25 0.42
CA LEU A 21 11.93 -3.78 1.79
C LEU A 21 11.76 -4.92 2.80
N ALA A 22 11.22 -6.06 2.38
CA ALA A 22 11.08 -7.25 3.22
C ALA A 22 12.42 -7.99 3.43
N VAL A 23 13.35 -7.87 2.48
CA VAL A 23 14.69 -8.49 2.56
C VAL A 23 15.68 -7.60 3.28
N TYR A 24 15.65 -6.29 3.01
CA TYR A 24 16.57 -5.30 3.56
C TYR A 24 15.86 -4.47 4.63
N ASP A 25 16.03 -4.88 5.88
CA ASP A 25 15.48 -4.23 7.06
C ASP A 25 16.12 -2.85 7.33
N LYS A 26 15.74 -2.21 8.44
CA LYS A 26 16.22 -0.88 8.82
C LYS A 26 17.68 -0.85 9.27
N GLU A 27 18.23 -1.97 9.72
CA GLU A 27 19.61 -2.06 10.24
C GLU A 27 20.60 -2.47 9.14
N THR A 28 20.09 -2.92 7.99
CA THR A 28 20.89 -3.27 6.81
C THR A 28 21.80 -2.11 6.40
N PRO A 29 23.14 -2.28 6.38
CA PRO A 29 24.04 -1.27 5.86
C PRO A 29 23.78 -1.04 4.37
N ASP A 30 23.91 0.22 3.92
CA ASP A 30 23.64 0.62 2.54
C ASP A 30 22.27 0.17 2.01
N ARG A 31 21.27 0.07 2.91
CA ARG A 31 19.90 -0.39 2.62
C ARG A 31 19.35 0.14 1.30
N TRP A 32 19.44 1.45 1.09
CA TRP A 32 18.88 2.11 -0.09
C TRP A 32 19.60 1.75 -1.38
N HIS A 33 20.93 1.58 -1.35
CA HIS A 33 21.70 1.12 -2.49
C HIS A 33 21.37 -0.34 -2.83
N ASN A 34 21.20 -1.19 -1.81
CA ASN A 34 20.79 -2.58 -1.99
C ASN A 34 19.39 -2.70 -2.60
N ILE A 35 18.43 -1.91 -2.12
CA ILE A 35 17.07 -1.85 -2.68
C ILE A 35 17.10 -1.29 -4.11
N ALA A 36 17.84 -0.22 -4.38
CA ALA A 36 17.97 0.34 -5.73
C ALA A 36 18.48 -0.70 -6.74
N ARG A 37 19.49 -1.48 -6.34
CA ARG A 37 20.01 -2.60 -7.14
C ARG A 37 18.97 -3.70 -7.35
N ALA A 38 18.17 -4.03 -6.34
CA ALA A 38 17.14 -5.06 -6.43
C ALA A 38 15.93 -4.63 -7.30
N VAL A 39 15.52 -3.37 -7.22
CA VAL A 39 14.46 -2.80 -8.08
C VAL A 39 14.92 -2.71 -9.54
N GLY A 40 16.19 -2.36 -9.75
CA GLY A 40 16.78 -2.18 -11.07
C GLY A 40 16.18 -1.01 -11.85
N GLY A 41 16.44 -0.95 -13.16
CA GLY A 41 15.86 0.07 -14.03
C GLY A 41 16.37 1.50 -13.79
N GLY A 42 17.60 1.64 -13.26
CA GLY A 42 18.29 2.93 -13.15
C GLY A 42 17.84 3.84 -12.02
N LYS A 43 17.06 3.35 -11.04
CA LYS A 43 16.71 4.13 -9.84
C LYS A 43 17.94 4.31 -8.95
N SER A 44 18.15 5.52 -8.44
CA SER A 44 19.23 5.78 -7.48
C SER A 44 18.79 5.45 -6.04
N ALA A 45 19.74 5.40 -5.11
CA ALA A 45 19.41 5.22 -3.69
C ALA A 45 18.55 6.36 -3.15
N GLU A 46 18.75 7.59 -3.65
CA GLU A 46 17.97 8.78 -3.31
C GLU A 46 16.54 8.67 -3.83
N ASP A 47 16.33 8.18 -5.06
CA ASP A 47 14.99 7.94 -5.61
C ASP A 47 14.21 6.95 -4.74
N VAL A 48 14.85 5.86 -4.35
CA VAL A 48 14.29 4.83 -3.49
C VAL A 48 13.93 5.41 -2.12
N LYS A 49 14.85 6.16 -1.50
CA LYS A 49 14.64 6.78 -0.19
C LYS A 49 13.46 7.76 -0.23
N ARG A 50 13.40 8.62 -1.23
CA ARG A 50 12.29 9.57 -1.42
C ARG A 50 10.95 8.85 -1.62
N TYR A 51 10.96 7.75 -2.35
CA TYR A 51 9.75 6.94 -2.55
C TYR A 51 9.29 6.27 -1.25
N TYR A 52 10.24 5.78 -0.44
CA TYR A 52 9.95 5.24 0.89
C TYR A 52 9.36 6.31 1.83
N GLU A 53 9.91 7.52 1.85
CA GLU A 53 9.37 8.62 2.68
C GLU A 53 7.92 8.94 2.32
N MET A 54 7.58 8.94 1.03
CA MET A 54 6.21 9.13 0.56
C MET A 54 5.29 7.98 0.99
N LEU A 55 5.78 6.74 0.99
CA LEU A 55 5.03 5.61 1.50
C LEU A 55 4.74 5.75 3.00
N GLU A 56 5.72 6.20 3.79
CA GLU A 56 5.50 6.46 5.23
C GLU A 56 4.51 7.61 5.46
N GLU A 57 4.55 8.66 4.65
CA GLU A 57 3.55 9.73 4.69
C GLU A 57 2.15 9.20 4.38
N ASP A 58 1.98 8.39 3.34
CA ASP A 58 0.70 7.77 2.98
C ASP A 58 0.15 6.92 4.13
N ILE A 59 0.99 6.08 4.75
CA ILE A 59 0.62 5.26 5.90
C ILE A 59 0.15 6.14 7.06
N LYS A 60 0.90 7.20 7.40
CA LYS A 60 0.50 8.15 8.46
C LYS A 60 -0.85 8.81 8.17
N HIS A 61 -1.15 9.12 6.91
CA HIS A 61 -2.45 9.68 6.53
C HIS A 61 -3.59 8.65 6.70
N ILE A 62 -3.34 7.38 6.36
CA ILE A 62 -4.30 6.29 6.56
C ILE A 62 -4.54 6.07 8.06
N GLU A 63 -3.48 5.93 8.86
CA GLU A 63 -3.56 5.67 10.31
C GLU A 63 -4.20 6.81 11.10
N SER A 64 -4.00 8.06 10.65
CA SER A 64 -4.64 9.23 11.27
C SER A 64 -6.11 9.42 10.89
N GLY A 65 -6.70 8.49 10.12
CA GLY A 65 -8.09 8.57 9.69
C GLY A 65 -8.37 9.69 8.68
N LYS A 66 -7.34 10.24 8.04
CA LYS A 66 -7.45 11.32 7.06
C LYS A 66 -7.75 10.82 5.64
N VAL A 67 -7.91 9.50 5.48
CA VAL A 67 -8.38 8.89 4.24
C VAL A 67 -9.84 8.48 4.44
N PRO A 68 -10.78 9.01 3.64
CA PRO A 68 -12.17 8.62 3.75
C PRO A 68 -12.29 7.12 3.48
N PHE A 69 -12.95 6.40 4.37
CA PHE A 69 -13.29 5.01 4.10
C PHE A 69 -14.11 4.94 2.80
N PRO A 70 -13.79 4.02 1.89
CA PRO A 70 -14.67 3.76 0.77
C PRO A 70 -16.07 3.49 1.32
N ALA A 71 -17.09 4.14 0.75
CA ALA A 71 -18.47 3.77 0.99
C ALA A 71 -18.69 2.41 0.34
N TYR A 72 -18.22 1.34 0.99
CA TYR A 72 -18.56 -0.03 0.66
C TYR A 72 -20.07 -0.12 0.84
N ARG A 73 -20.80 0.12 -0.26
CA ARG A 73 -22.25 0.05 -0.27
C ARG A 73 -22.57 -1.41 0.00
N CYS A 74 -22.79 -1.77 1.26
CA CYS A 74 -23.23 -3.09 1.66
C CYS A 74 -24.67 -3.25 1.11
N PRO A 75 -24.92 -4.11 0.12
CA PRO A 75 -26.28 -4.30 -0.39
C PRO A 75 -27.21 -4.94 0.66
N ALA A 76 -26.68 -5.39 1.80
CA ALA A 76 -27.40 -6.18 2.78
C ALA A 76 -28.21 -5.38 3.82
N ALA A 77 -28.32 -4.06 3.71
CA ALA A 77 -29.27 -3.28 4.52
C ALA A 77 -30.62 -3.04 3.82
N ALA A 78 -30.78 -3.47 2.57
CA ALA A 78 -32.06 -3.45 1.85
C ALA A 78 -32.52 -4.89 1.57
N GLY A 79 -32.98 -5.60 2.60
CA GLY A 79 -33.85 -6.78 2.41
C GLY A 79 -33.36 -8.14 2.93
N TYR A 80 -32.17 -8.26 3.54
CA TYR A 80 -31.70 -9.56 4.06
C TYR A 80 -32.03 -9.80 5.54
N GLN A 81 -33.25 -9.51 6.00
CA GLN A 81 -33.69 -9.90 7.36
C GLN A 81 -35.13 -10.42 7.50
N ALA A 82 -35.86 -10.74 6.42
CA ALA A 82 -37.20 -11.32 6.56
C ALA A 82 -37.29 -12.80 6.16
N GLU A 83 -36.65 -13.25 5.08
CA GLU A 83 -36.85 -14.61 4.56
C GLU A 83 -35.95 -15.70 5.20
N ARG A 84 -34.69 -15.40 5.56
CA ARG A 84 -33.75 -16.43 6.05
C ARG A 84 -34.07 -16.99 7.44
N LEU A 85 -34.89 -16.28 8.22
CA LEU A 85 -35.32 -16.71 9.56
C LEU A 85 -36.56 -17.61 9.53
N LYS A 86 -37.28 -17.70 8.40
CA LYS A 86 -38.51 -18.51 8.27
C LYS A 86 -38.24 -20.03 8.24
N HIS A 87 -37.00 -20.44 7.99
CA HIS A 87 -36.61 -21.84 7.87
C HIS A 87 -35.94 -22.42 9.12
N LEU A 88 -35.60 -21.59 10.13
CA LEU A 88 -35.23 -22.10 11.45
C LEU A 88 -36.51 -22.34 12.25
N LYS A 89 -37.02 -23.56 12.19
CA LYS A 89 -37.94 -24.09 13.21
C LYS A 89 -37.09 -24.43 14.44
N ILE A 90 -37.29 -23.69 15.53
CA ILE A 90 -36.95 -24.14 16.89
C ILE A 90 -38.06 -25.08 17.36
#